data_AF-A0A9X0TWU4-F1
#
_entry.id   AF-A0A9X0TWU4-F1
#
_cell.length_a   1.000
_cell.length_b   1.000
_cell.length_c   1.000
_cell.angle_alpha   90.00
_cell.angle_beta   90.00
_cell.angle_gamma   90.00
#
_symmetry.space_group_name_H-M   'P 1'
#
loop_
_entity.id
_entity.type
_entity.pdbx_description
1 polymer ?
#
loop_
_entity_poly.entity_id
_entity_poly.type
_entity_poly.pdbx_seq_one_letter_code
_entity_poly.pdbx_strand_id
1 'polypeptide(L)'
;MKMGDLAKRKEPDAPAKNTTPLRQPVRPQGRPTRGKEKIKSRTMSLEDEYFELLEMMKFIPRFEKFTRSDVIRAAIFHLAEKSPQEIEDIVKLNEAITAADVTMRTDEIKRELMKKG
;
A
#
# COMPACT_ATOMS: atom_id res chain seq x y z
N MET A 1 56.88 -22.63 -36.56
CA MET A 1 55.58 -21.96 -36.72
C MET A 1 54.73 -22.18 -35.47
N LYS A 2 54.49 -21.12 -34.70
CA LYS A 2 53.32 -21.01 -33.81
C LYS A 2 53.02 -19.51 -33.70
N MET A 3 52.10 -19.07 -34.56
CA MET A 3 51.54 -17.72 -34.54
C MET A 3 50.70 -17.55 -33.28
N GLY A 4 50.77 -16.36 -32.70
CA GLY A 4 50.01 -15.96 -31.51
C GLY A 4 50.36 -14.52 -31.16
N ASP A 5 49.97 -13.65 -32.08
CA ASP A 5 50.22 -12.22 -32.13
C ASP A 5 49.37 -11.42 -31.13
N LEU A 6 49.72 -10.15 -30.99
CA LEU A 6 48.89 -9.00 -30.62
C LEU A 6 48.86 -8.51 -29.15
N ALA A 7 49.74 -7.53 -28.95
CA ALA A 7 49.37 -6.13 -28.68
C ALA A 7 48.83 -5.73 -27.28
N LYS A 8 49.69 -4.97 -26.58
CA LYS A 8 49.42 -3.78 -25.75
C LYS A 8 47.95 -3.52 -25.40
N ARG A 9 47.60 -3.61 -24.11
CA ARG A 9 46.55 -2.77 -23.50
C ARG A 9 46.97 -2.29 -22.12
N LYS A 10 46.97 -0.96 -21.98
CA LYS A 10 47.05 -0.17 -20.75
C LYS A 10 46.14 -0.74 -19.67
N GLU A 11 46.64 -0.80 -18.44
CA GLU A 11 45.80 -0.88 -17.24
C GLU A 11 44.78 0.27 -17.24
N PRO A 12 43.50 0.01 -16.96
CA PRO A 12 42.60 1.04 -16.50
C PRO A 12 42.35 0.86 -15.00
N ASP A 13 42.78 1.90 -14.28
CA ASP A 13 42.10 2.59 -13.19
C ASP A 13 41.40 1.76 -12.09
N ALA A 14 41.89 2.04 -10.88
CA ALA A 14 41.25 1.74 -9.61
C ALA A 14 39.74 2.04 -9.63
N PRO A 15 38.90 1.20 -8.99
CA PRO A 15 37.48 1.49 -8.88
C PRO A 15 37.28 2.76 -8.06
N ALA A 16 36.63 3.75 -8.69
CA ALA A 16 36.20 4.99 -8.08
C ALA A 16 35.42 4.70 -6.78
N LYS A 17 35.84 5.35 -5.68
CA LYS A 17 35.13 5.32 -4.40
C LYS A 17 33.76 5.94 -4.61
N ASN A 18 32.71 5.11 -4.59
CA ASN A 18 31.32 5.57 -4.54
C ASN A 18 31.11 6.48 -3.32
N THR A 19 30.95 7.79 -3.56
CA THR A 19 30.64 8.79 -2.53
C THR A 19 29.13 9.01 -2.38
N THR A 20 28.36 7.93 -2.28
CA THR A 20 26.97 8.00 -1.82
C THR A 20 26.96 7.83 -0.30
N PRO A 21 26.42 8.78 0.48
CA PRO A 21 26.27 8.57 1.91
C PRO A 21 25.25 7.43 2.10
N LEU A 22 25.75 6.26 2.52
CA LEU A 22 24.93 5.18 3.05
C LEU A 22 24.10 5.77 4.18
N ARG A 23 22.78 5.94 3.98
CA ARG A 23 21.87 6.31 5.06
C ARG A 23 22.09 5.31 6.19
N GLN A 24 22.66 5.78 7.29
CA GLN A 24 22.83 4.96 8.48
C GLN A 24 21.45 4.43 8.89
N PRO A 25 21.30 3.13 9.19
CA PRO A 25 20.03 2.60 9.66
C PRO A 25 19.69 3.30 10.98
N VAL A 26 18.65 4.12 10.96
CA VAL A 26 18.09 4.74 12.16
C VAL A 26 17.70 3.60 13.10
N ARG A 27 18.35 3.51 14.26
CA ARG A 27 17.97 2.56 15.31
C ARG A 27 16.50 2.85 15.67
N PRO A 28 15.59 1.87 15.62
CA PRO A 28 14.20 2.11 15.99
C PRO A 28 14.16 2.56 17.46
N GLN A 29 13.70 3.79 17.70
CA GLN A 29 13.38 4.25 19.04
C GLN A 29 12.15 3.48 19.52
N GLY A 30 12.31 2.66 20.58
CA GLY A 30 11.20 1.92 21.18
C GLY A 30 11.64 0.67 21.94
N ARG A 31 10.72 0.13 22.75
CA ARG A 31 10.90 -1.14 23.47
C ARG A 31 11.16 -2.27 22.47
N PRO A 32 12.17 -3.14 22.67
CA PRO A 32 12.42 -4.28 21.79
C PRO A 32 11.18 -5.18 21.70
N THR A 33 10.60 -5.31 20.50
CA THR A 33 9.51 -6.27 20.24
C THR A 33 10.08 -7.68 20.08
N ARG A 34 10.67 -8.21 21.14
CA ARG A 34 11.17 -9.59 21.16
C ARG A 34 9.94 -10.53 21.06
N GLY A 35 9.82 -11.26 19.96
CA GLY A 35 8.77 -12.28 19.76
C GLY A 35 7.49 -11.83 19.01
N LYS A 36 7.38 -10.57 18.56
CA LYS A 36 6.32 -10.20 17.61
C LYS A 36 6.89 -10.29 16.20
N GLU A 37 6.27 -11.10 15.35
CA GLU A 37 6.58 -11.06 13.92
C GLU A 37 6.40 -9.63 13.41
N LYS A 38 7.38 -9.13 12.67
CA LYS A 38 7.31 -7.78 12.10
C LYS A 38 6.21 -7.78 11.03
N ILE A 39 5.12 -7.05 11.26
CA ILE A 39 4.13 -6.77 10.21
C ILE A 39 4.83 -5.91 9.16
N LYS A 40 4.95 -6.45 7.95
CA LYS A 40 5.53 -5.73 6.81
C LYS A 40 4.47 -4.79 6.23
N SER A 41 4.80 -3.52 6.10
CA SER A 41 3.96 -2.53 5.42
C SER A 41 4.29 -2.44 3.94
N ARG A 42 3.30 -2.13 3.10
CA ARG A 42 3.48 -1.83 1.68
C ARG A 42 2.56 -0.69 1.25
N THR A 43 3.01 0.10 0.28
CA THR A 43 2.19 1.12 -0.38
C THR A 43 1.38 0.49 -1.51
N MET A 44 0.12 0.87 -1.65
CA MET A 44 -0.76 0.47 -2.75
C MET A 44 -1.38 1.71 -3.37
N SER A 45 -1.66 1.64 -4.67
CA SER A 45 -2.48 2.64 -5.37
C SER A 45 -3.96 2.36 -5.10
N LEU A 46 -4.76 3.42 -5.07
CA LEU A 46 -6.21 3.38 -4.95
C LEU A 46 -6.76 4.54 -5.79
N GLU A 47 -7.90 4.32 -6.42
CA GLU A 47 -8.65 5.36 -7.13
C GLU A 47 -9.09 6.46 -6.15
N ASP A 48 -9.07 7.71 -6.61
CA ASP A 48 -9.27 8.88 -5.75
C ASP A 48 -10.63 8.86 -5.06
N GLU A 49 -11.70 8.44 -5.76
CA GLU A 49 -13.06 8.36 -5.21
C GLU A 49 -13.15 7.37 -4.04
N TYR A 50 -12.46 6.23 -4.16
CA TYR A 50 -12.40 5.23 -3.09
C TYR A 50 -11.52 5.67 -1.93
N PHE A 51 -10.45 6.42 -2.21
CA PHE A 51 -9.63 7.02 -1.17
C PHE A 51 -10.42 8.07 -0.37
N GLU A 52 -11.19 8.93 -1.03
CA GLU A 52 -12.08 9.88 -0.38
C GLU A 52 -13.16 9.19 0.45
N LEU A 53 -13.79 8.14 -0.08
CA LEU A 53 -14.77 7.34 0.67
C LEU A 53 -14.13 6.74 1.93
N LEU A 54 -12.92 6.18 1.80
CA LEU A 54 -12.17 5.60 2.91
C LEU A 54 -11.79 6.65 3.96
N GLU A 55 -11.43 7.87 3.53
CA GLU A 55 -11.20 9.00 4.43
C GLU A 55 -12.47 9.43 5.16
N MET A 56 -13.63 9.35 4.49
CA MET A 56 -14.91 9.68 5.11
C MET A 56 -15.35 8.66 6.16
N MET A 57 -14.93 7.40 6.04
CA MET A 57 -15.29 6.36 7.02
C MET A 57 -14.91 6.75 8.44
N LYS A 58 -13.78 7.44 8.66
CA LYS A 58 -13.33 7.83 10.01
C LYS A 58 -14.32 8.73 10.78
N PHE A 59 -15.20 9.44 10.06
CA PHE A 59 -16.19 10.32 10.66
C PHE A 59 -17.51 9.61 10.98
N ILE A 60 -17.68 8.37 10.52
CA ILE A 60 -18.84 7.56 10.88
C ILE A 60 -18.57 6.99 12.29
N PRO A 61 -19.46 7.19 13.28
CA PRO A 61 -19.19 6.81 14.68
C PRO A 61 -18.78 5.34 14.89
N ARG A 62 -19.33 4.42 14.09
CA ARG A 62 -18.96 2.99 14.15
C ARG A 62 -17.53 2.71 13.67
N PHE A 63 -16.93 3.64 12.92
CA PHE A 63 -15.62 3.51 12.32
C PHE A 63 -14.56 4.44 12.93
N GLU A 64 -14.94 5.34 13.84
CA GLU A 64 -14.09 6.39 14.44
C GLU A 64 -12.78 5.85 15.03
N LYS A 65 -12.80 4.63 15.59
CA LYS A 65 -11.64 4.02 16.24
C LYS A 65 -10.70 3.27 15.30
N PHE A 66 -11.05 3.12 14.02
CA PHE A 66 -10.29 2.32 13.07
C PHE A 66 -9.50 3.20 12.11
N THR A 67 -8.25 2.82 11.86
CA THR A 67 -7.43 3.46 10.83
C THR A 67 -7.81 2.93 9.44
N ARG A 68 -7.44 3.66 8.38
CA ARG A 68 -7.54 3.18 6.99
C ARG A 68 -6.94 1.78 6.80
N SER A 69 -5.79 1.54 7.42
CA SER A 69 -5.12 0.23 7.36
C SER A 69 -5.88 -0.86 8.12
N ASP A 70 -6.63 -0.54 9.18
CA ASP A 70 -7.50 -1.52 9.86
C ASP A 70 -8.67 -1.92 8.96
N VAL A 71 -9.31 -0.93 8.30
CA VAL A 71 -10.41 -1.18 7.36
C VAL A 71 -9.94 -2.04 6.19
N ILE A 72 -8.81 -1.70 5.57
CA ILE A 72 -8.25 -2.49 4.45
C ILE A 72 -7.87 -3.90 4.92
N ARG A 73 -7.24 -4.05 6.10
CA ARG A 73 -6.92 -5.38 6.66
C ARG A 73 -8.17 -6.22 6.90
N ALA A 74 -9.22 -5.63 7.47
CA ALA A 74 -10.48 -6.30 7.71
C ALA A 74 -11.15 -6.74 6.39
N ALA A 75 -11.16 -5.86 5.38
CA ALA A 75 -11.72 -6.17 4.07
C ALA A 75 -10.98 -7.34 3.38
N ILE A 76 -9.64 -7.31 3.37
CA ILE A 76 -8.83 -8.38 2.78
C ILE A 76 -9.05 -9.70 3.52
N PHE A 77 -9.02 -9.67 4.86
CA PHE A 77 -9.20 -10.87 5.66
C PHE A 77 -10.59 -11.48 5.45
N HIS A 78 -11.63 -10.64 5.43
CA HIS A 78 -13.00 -11.09 5.15
C HIS A 78 -13.16 -11.66 3.74
N LEU A 79 -12.51 -11.08 2.73
CA LEU A 79 -12.51 -11.64 1.37
C LEU A 79 -11.80 -13.00 1.31
N ALA A 80 -10.74 -13.20 2.10
CA ALA A 80 -9.99 -14.46 2.13
C ALA A 80 -10.77 -15.64 2.73
N GLU A 81 -11.81 -15.37 3.53
CA GLU A 81 -12.71 -16.38 4.09
C GLU A 81 -13.80 -16.83 3.11
N LYS A 82 -13.98 -16.12 1.99
CA LYS A 82 -15.02 -16.41 0.99
C LYS A 82 -14.57 -17.46 -0.01
N SER A 83 -15.53 -18.21 -0.55
CA SER A 83 -15.30 -19.12 -1.66
C SER A 83 -14.99 -18.36 -2.96
N PRO A 84 -14.29 -18.98 -3.93
CA PRO A 84 -14.02 -18.34 -5.22
C PRO A 84 -15.28 -17.84 -5.94
N GLN A 85 -16.39 -18.58 -5.85
CA GLN A 85 -17.64 -18.19 -6.48
C GLN A 85 -18.22 -16.91 -5.85
N GLU A 86 -18.22 -16.82 -4.52
CA GLU A 86 -18.70 -15.62 -3.81
C GLU A 86 -17.83 -14.40 -4.13
N ILE A 87 -16.52 -14.59 -4.30
CA ILE A 87 -15.61 -13.51 -4.71
C ILE A 87 -15.97 -13.03 -6.12
N GLU A 88 -16.21 -13.96 -7.06
CA GLU A 88 -16.62 -13.61 -8.43
C GLU A 88 -17.93 -12.82 -8.43
N ASP A 89 -18.91 -13.23 -7.63
CA ASP A 89 -20.20 -12.53 -7.52
C ASP A 89 -20.03 -11.12 -6.95
N ILE A 90 -19.16 -10.95 -5.94
CA ILE A 90 -18.83 -9.63 -5.38
C ILE A 90 -18.14 -8.75 -6.44
N VAL A 91 -17.22 -9.31 -7.22
CA VAL A 91 -16.52 -8.57 -8.29
C VAL A 91 -17.51 -8.12 -9.36
N LYS A 92 -18.42 -8.99 -9.81
CA LYS A 92 -19.48 -8.61 -10.77
C LYS A 92 -20.37 -7.50 -10.26
N LEU A 93 -20.73 -7.53 -8.96
CA LEU A 93 -21.49 -6.45 -8.35
C LEU A 93 -20.67 -5.14 -8.31
N ASN A 94 -19.38 -5.23 -8.02
CA ASN A 94 -18.49 -4.06 -8.00
C ASN A 94 -18.25 -3.48 -9.41
N GLU A 95 -18.23 -4.29 -10.46
CA GLU A 95 -18.11 -3.81 -11.85
C GLU A 95 -19.28 -2.92 -12.26
N ALA A 96 -20.45 -3.11 -11.64
CA ALA A 96 -21.61 -2.24 -11.85
C ALA A 96 -21.50 -0.90 -11.10
N ILE A 97 -20.57 -0.77 -10.14
CA ILE A 97 -20.37 0.47 -9.38
C ILE A 97 -19.47 1.40 -10.20
N THR A 98 -19.97 2.58 -10.51
CA THR A 98 -19.22 3.62 -11.19
C THR A 98 -18.53 4.55 -10.19
N ALA A 99 -17.52 5.29 -10.64
CA ALA A 99 -16.88 6.36 -9.84
C ALA A 99 -17.89 7.41 -9.34
N ALA A 100 -18.95 7.67 -10.12
CA ALA A 100 -20.02 8.58 -9.74
C ALA A 100 -20.81 8.04 -8.54
N ASP A 101 -21.10 6.74 -8.51
CA ASP A 101 -21.81 6.09 -7.40
C ASP A 101 -21.01 6.18 -6.09
N VAL A 102 -19.68 5.98 -6.18
CA VAL A 102 -18.77 6.10 -5.03
C VAL A 102 -18.74 7.53 -4.51
N THR A 103 -18.65 8.51 -5.40
CA THR A 103 -18.68 9.94 -5.04
C THR A 103 -20.03 10.32 -4.41
N MET A 104 -21.14 9.91 -5.03
CA MET A 104 -22.48 10.13 -4.48
C MET A 104 -22.62 9.56 -3.08
N ARG A 105 -22.14 8.33 -2.86
CA ARG A 105 -22.16 7.69 -1.55
C ARG A 105 -21.34 8.45 -0.52
N THR A 106 -20.19 8.95 -0.92
CA THR A 106 -19.32 9.78 -0.08
C THR A 106 -20.03 11.06 0.35
N ASP A 107 -20.73 11.73 -0.56
CA ASP A 107 -21.46 12.96 -0.28
C ASP A 107 -22.75 12.74 0.52
N GLU A 108 -23.42 11.61 0.35
CA GLU A 108 -24.50 11.17 1.25
C GLU A 108 -24.01 11.06 2.69
N ILE A 109 -22.88 10.36 2.90
CA ILE A 109 -22.28 10.21 4.23
C ILE A 109 -21.93 11.59 4.82
N LYS A 110 -21.30 12.48 4.04
CA LYS A 110 -21.02 13.87 4.49
C LYS A 110 -22.29 14.58 4.95
N ARG A 111 -23.37 14.51 4.16
CA ARG A 111 -24.66 15.14 4.49
C ARG A 111 -25.32 14.55 5.73
N GLU A 112 -25.28 13.23 5.89
CA GLU A 112 -25.82 12.55 7.08
C GLU A 112 -25.10 12.96 8.37
N LEU A 113 -23.77 13.14 8.28
CA LEU A 113 -22.95 13.59 9.40
C LEU A 113 -23.23 15.07 9.74
N MET A 114 -23.39 15.93 8.73
CA MET A 114 -23.72 17.35 8.92
C MET A 114 -25.12 17.59 9.49
N LYS A 115 -26.09 16.69 9.25
CA LYS A 115 -27.44 16.78 9.83
C LYS A 115 -27.50 16.39 11.30
N LYS A 116 -26.46 15.76 11.84
CA LYS A 116 -26.37 15.28 13.22
C LYS A 116 -25.52 16.18 14.13
N GLY A 117 -24.96 17.26 13.59
CA GLY A 117 -24.29 18.33 14.35
C GLY A 117 -25.21 19.53 14.51
#